data_AF-A0A7C9KDR3-F1
#
_entry.id   AF-A0A7C9KDR3-F1
#
_cell.length_a   1.000
_cell.length_b   1.000
_cell.length_c   1.000
_cell.angle_alpha   90.00
_cell.angle_beta   90.00
_cell.angle_gamma   90.00
#
_symmetry.space_group_name_H-M   'P 1'
#
loop_
_entity.id
_entity.type
_entity.pdbx_description
1 polymer ?
#
loop_
_entity_poly.entity_id
_entity_poly.type
_entity_poly.pdbx_seq_one_letter_code
_entity_poly.pdbx_strand_id
1 'polypeptide(L)'
;MKTIRQIADEVGVSKTAVNKQIANLGLRSSLRKNGNQFAIDEEQETLIKLAFSEKSQTEVANQTQTKSQTENHEVGDLVCVLQATIDTLQGQLQVKDKQIEQLTEALVAAQQTAAAAQALHAGTMQQQLLSEEAGNEAAEPEQKRGWFSRLFRD
;
A
#
# COMPACT_ATOMS: atom_id res chain seq x y z
N MET A 1 25.14 60.48 9.78
CA MET A 1 24.18 60.48 8.65
C MET A 1 24.72 59.61 7.55
N LYS A 2 23.90 58.69 7.04
CA LYS A 2 24.26 57.76 5.96
C LYS A 2 23.49 58.08 4.68
N THR A 3 23.96 57.53 3.58
CA THR A 3 23.29 57.59 2.28
C THR A 3 22.57 56.28 1.99
N ILE A 4 21.60 56.33 1.07
CA ILE A 4 20.92 55.13 0.55
C ILE A 4 21.91 54.08 0.03
N ARG A 5 23.04 54.52 -0.54
CA ARG A 5 24.10 53.62 -1.02
C ARG A 5 24.72 52.82 0.13
N GLN A 6 25.08 53.49 1.21
CA GLN A 6 25.72 52.83 2.36
C GLN A 6 24.76 51.82 3.01
N ILE A 7 23.48 52.17 3.15
CA ILE A 7 22.47 51.23 3.68
C ILE A 7 22.27 50.05 2.74
N ALA A 8 22.26 50.28 1.43
CA ALA A 8 22.16 49.22 0.43
C ALA A 8 23.34 48.24 0.53
N ASP A 9 24.57 48.77 0.64
CA ASP A 9 25.78 47.97 0.78
C ASP A 9 25.81 47.18 2.11
N GLU A 10 25.30 47.76 3.21
CA GLU A 10 25.24 47.10 4.53
C GLU A 10 24.15 46.01 4.63
N VAL A 11 23.00 46.20 3.98
CA VAL A 11 21.89 45.23 3.98
C VAL A 11 22.05 44.20 2.85
N GLY A 12 22.99 44.41 1.93
CA GLY A 12 23.24 43.51 0.79
C GLY A 12 22.14 43.56 -0.29
N VAL A 13 21.47 44.70 -0.43
CA VAL A 13 20.36 44.91 -1.39
C VAL A 13 20.66 46.05 -2.36
N SER A 14 19.86 46.19 -3.43
CA SER A 14 20.05 47.29 -4.38
C SER A 14 19.58 48.64 -3.80
N LYS A 15 20.18 49.74 -4.25
CA LYS A 15 19.72 51.11 -3.91
C LYS A 15 18.25 51.34 -4.26
N THR A 16 17.76 50.69 -5.31
CA THR A 16 16.36 50.74 -5.72
C THR A 16 15.45 50.06 -4.70
N ALA A 17 15.88 48.92 -4.16
CA ALA A 17 15.15 48.24 -3.08
C ALA A 17 15.06 49.12 -1.84
N VAL A 18 16.16 49.76 -1.44
CA VAL A 18 16.17 50.70 -0.29
C VAL A 18 15.26 51.90 -0.57
N ASN A 19 15.31 52.50 -1.76
CA ASN A 19 14.40 53.59 -2.16
C ASN A 19 12.92 53.19 -2.14
N LYS A 20 12.61 51.96 -2.54
CA LYS A 20 11.25 51.41 -2.48
C LYS A 20 10.82 51.21 -1.03
N GLN A 21 11.70 50.70 -0.18
CA GLN A 21 11.40 50.47 1.23
C GLN A 21 11.18 51.79 1.99
N ILE A 22 12.00 52.80 1.73
CA ILE A 22 11.80 54.17 2.23
C ILE A 22 10.42 54.71 1.84
N ALA A 23 9.96 54.42 0.62
CA ALA A 23 8.62 54.82 0.16
C ALA A 23 7.51 54.06 0.91
N ASN A 24 7.68 52.75 1.10
CA ASN A 24 6.72 51.89 1.81
C ASN A 24 6.59 52.30 3.28
N LEU A 25 7.68 52.73 3.92
CA LEU A 25 7.70 53.22 5.29
C LEU A 25 7.21 54.67 5.43
N GLY A 26 6.87 55.34 4.33
CA GLY A 26 6.43 56.74 4.35
C GLY A 26 7.52 57.76 4.68
N LEU A 27 8.79 57.35 4.72
CA LEU A 27 9.92 58.17 5.16
C LEU A 27 10.40 59.20 4.11
N ARG A 28 9.81 59.19 2.90
CA ARG A 28 10.26 60.08 1.81
C ARG A 28 10.20 61.56 2.16
N SER A 29 9.19 61.98 2.91
CA SER A 29 8.99 63.38 3.32
C SER A 29 9.82 63.78 4.54
N SER A 30 10.24 62.83 5.37
CA SER A 30 11.05 63.08 6.57
C SER A 30 12.55 63.11 6.28
N LEU A 31 12.98 62.63 5.12
CA LEU A 31 14.38 62.59 4.72
C LEU A 31 14.91 63.96 4.32
N ARG A 32 16.00 64.40 4.96
CA ARG A 32 16.72 65.60 4.57
C ARG A 32 17.48 65.35 3.28
N LYS A 33 17.44 66.30 2.33
CA LYS A 33 18.33 66.27 1.17
C LYS A 33 19.67 66.94 1.48
N ASN A 34 20.76 66.29 1.11
CA ASN A 34 22.10 66.85 1.07
C ASN A 34 22.56 66.84 -0.39
N GLY A 35 22.37 67.98 -1.09
CA GLY A 35 22.52 68.05 -2.54
C GLY A 35 21.59 67.09 -3.27
N ASN A 36 22.16 66.22 -4.12
CA ASN A 36 21.42 65.23 -4.91
C ASN A 36 21.16 63.90 -4.17
N GLN A 37 21.48 63.81 -2.87
CA GLN A 37 21.33 62.59 -2.09
C GLN A 37 20.42 62.82 -0.88
N PHE A 38 19.73 61.76 -0.46
CA PHE A 38 19.04 61.75 0.82
C PHE A 38 20.03 61.42 1.93
N ALA A 39 20.00 62.22 2.99
CA ALA A 39 20.72 62.00 4.22
C ALA A 39 19.78 61.30 5.20
N ILE A 40 20.19 60.12 5.65
CA ILE A 40 19.44 59.23 6.54
C ILE A 40 20.06 59.37 7.92
N ASP A 41 19.24 59.73 8.91
CA ASP A 41 19.64 59.75 10.31
C ASP A 41 19.62 58.33 10.91
N GLU A 42 20.09 58.21 12.15
CA GLU A 42 20.26 56.91 12.80
C GLU A 42 18.92 56.20 13.06
N GLU A 43 17.88 56.95 13.40
CA GLU A 43 16.53 56.41 13.61
C GLU A 43 15.94 55.86 12.30
N GLN A 44 16.00 56.63 11.23
CA GLN A 44 15.55 56.19 9.90
C GLN A 44 16.36 54.99 9.40
N GLU A 45 17.67 54.96 9.65
CA GLU A 45 18.52 53.84 9.33
C GLU A 45 18.04 52.56 10.03
N THR A 46 17.76 52.62 11.34
CA THR A 46 17.27 51.47 12.10
C THR A 46 15.94 50.96 11.55
N LEU A 47 14.98 51.85 11.26
CA LEU A 47 13.68 51.49 10.69
C LEU A 47 13.82 50.81 9.33
N ILE A 48 14.66 51.35 8.45
CA ILE A 48 14.88 50.78 7.12
C ILE A 48 15.50 49.39 7.23
N LYS A 49 16.54 49.21 8.07
CA LYS A 49 17.19 47.92 8.28
C LYS A 49 16.24 46.88 8.87
N LEU A 50 15.49 47.26 9.90
CA LEU A 50 14.50 46.39 10.54
C LEU A 50 13.46 45.90 9.54
N ALA A 51 12.95 46.78 8.69
CA ALA A 51 11.95 46.42 7.71
C ALA A 51 12.48 45.48 6.60
N PHE A 52 13.79 45.47 6.34
CA PHE A 52 14.42 44.44 5.50
C PHE A 52 14.56 43.09 6.24
N SER A 53 14.92 43.12 7.53
CA SER A 53 15.02 41.91 8.35
C SER A 53 13.66 41.22 8.55
N GLU A 54 12.60 41.97 8.84
CA GLU A 54 11.24 41.44 9.02
C GLU A 54 10.68 40.85 7.73
N LYS A 55 10.95 41.49 6.59
CA LYS A 55 10.51 40.99 5.29
C LYS A 55 11.19 39.66 4.93
N SER A 56 12.49 39.53 5.20
CA SER A 56 13.20 38.27 5.02
C SER A 56 12.66 37.16 5.94
N GLN A 57 12.34 37.46 7.19
CA GLN A 57 11.79 36.45 8.12
C GLN A 57 10.37 36.00 7.71
N THR A 58 9.52 36.93 7.31
CA THR A 58 8.14 36.63 6.87
C THR A 58 8.09 35.90 5.53
N GLU A 59 8.95 36.25 4.57
CA GLU A 59 9.06 35.52 3.28
C GLU A 59 9.60 34.10 3.47
N VAL A 60 10.59 33.91 4.36
CA VAL A 60 11.13 32.58 4.69
C VAL A 60 10.08 31.75 5.43
N ALA A 61 9.40 32.30 6.44
CA ALA A 61 8.37 31.58 7.18
C ALA A 61 7.20 31.13 6.28
N ASN A 62 6.71 32.03 5.39
CA ASN A 62 5.65 31.69 4.45
C ASN A 62 6.09 30.64 3.41
N GLN A 63 7.33 30.72 2.91
CA GLN A 63 7.86 29.70 1.99
C GLN A 63 8.07 28.33 2.67
N THR A 64 8.60 28.31 3.89
CA THR A 64 8.80 27.06 4.64
C THR A 64 7.46 26.41 5.00
N GLN A 65 6.45 27.19 5.36
CA GLN A 65 5.11 26.69 5.67
C GLN A 65 4.39 26.14 4.42
N THR A 66 4.49 26.81 3.28
CA THR A 66 3.77 26.39 2.06
C THR A 66 4.42 25.16 1.40
N LYS A 67 5.76 25.04 1.44
CA LYS A 67 6.47 23.88 0.89
C LYS A 67 6.31 22.62 1.74
N SER A 68 6.35 22.74 3.07
CA SER A 68 6.22 21.58 3.97
C SER A 68 4.79 21.01 4.02
N GLN A 69 3.75 21.83 3.77
CA GLN A 69 2.35 21.37 3.80
C GLN A 69 1.91 20.66 2.53
N THR A 70 2.42 21.04 1.36
CA THR A 70 1.97 20.46 0.08
C THR A 70 2.70 19.16 -0.24
N GLU A 71 4.01 19.09 -0.01
CA GLU A 71 4.81 17.87 -0.29
C GLU A 71 4.56 16.74 0.72
N ASN A 72 4.29 17.04 1.98
CA ASN A 72 3.98 15.99 2.98
C ASN A 72 2.56 15.45 2.88
N HIS A 73 1.60 16.22 2.34
CA HIS A 73 0.22 15.76 2.23
C HIS A 73 0.06 14.69 1.14
N GLU A 74 0.62 14.93 -0.05
CA GLU A 74 0.54 13.98 -1.16
C GLU A 74 1.29 12.67 -0.86
N VAL A 75 2.45 12.77 -0.20
CA VAL A 75 3.20 11.58 0.26
C VAL A 75 2.43 10.86 1.36
N GLY A 76 1.79 11.59 2.28
CA GLY A 76 0.91 11.01 3.32
C GLY A 76 -0.28 10.25 2.75
N ASP A 77 -0.93 10.81 1.73
CA ASP A 77 -2.06 10.20 1.04
C ASP A 77 -1.64 8.91 0.31
N LEU A 78 -0.47 8.93 -0.37
CA LEU A 78 0.08 7.74 -1.02
C LEU A 78 0.43 6.64 0.00
N VAL A 79 1.06 7.00 1.13
CA VAL A 79 1.36 6.04 2.20
C VAL A 79 0.07 5.44 2.78
N CYS A 80 -0.98 6.24 2.95
CA CYS A 80 -2.29 5.76 3.41
C CYS A 80 -2.91 4.75 2.44
N VAL A 81 -2.92 5.06 1.14
CA VAL A 81 -3.44 4.15 0.10
C VAL A 81 -2.61 2.86 0.03
N LEU A 82 -1.28 2.96 0.12
CA LEU A 82 -0.40 1.78 0.14
C LEU A 82 -0.66 0.91 1.36
N GLN A 83 -0.83 1.50 2.54
CA GLN A 83 -1.16 0.75 3.75
C GLN A 83 -2.50 0.04 3.63
N ALA A 84 -3.55 0.73 3.16
CA ALA A 84 -4.86 0.12 2.94
C ALA A 84 -4.81 -1.02 1.89
N THR A 85 -3.97 -0.87 0.87
CA THR A 85 -3.74 -1.91 -0.14
C THR A 85 -3.02 -3.12 0.46
N ILE A 86 -2.01 -2.89 1.29
CA ILE A 86 -1.29 -3.95 2.02
C ILE A 86 -2.24 -4.71 2.92
N ASP A 87 -3.05 -4.01 3.73
CA ASP A 87 -4.01 -4.63 4.65
C ASP A 87 -5.03 -5.48 3.87
N THR A 88 -5.51 -4.97 2.73
CA THR A 88 -6.42 -5.71 1.85
C THR A 88 -5.75 -6.96 1.28
N LEU A 89 -4.52 -6.87 0.78
CA LEU A 89 -3.79 -8.02 0.23
C LEU A 89 -3.47 -9.06 1.30
N GLN A 90 -3.10 -8.63 2.50
CA GLN A 90 -2.86 -9.52 3.65
C GLN A 90 -4.15 -10.25 4.06
N GLY A 91 -5.28 -9.54 4.12
CA GLY A 91 -6.59 -10.15 4.37
C GLY A 91 -6.96 -11.19 3.30
N GLN A 92 -6.71 -10.87 2.02
CA GLN A 92 -6.94 -11.80 0.91
C GLN A 92 -6.05 -13.05 0.98
N LEU A 93 -4.80 -12.93 1.43
CA LEU A 93 -3.90 -14.07 1.62
C LEU A 93 -4.42 -14.98 2.73
N GLN A 94 -4.77 -14.43 3.89
CA GLN A 94 -5.31 -15.22 5.01
C GLN A 94 -6.56 -16.00 4.63
N VAL A 95 -7.46 -15.41 3.83
CA VAL A 95 -8.66 -16.11 3.33
C VAL A 95 -8.27 -17.26 2.41
N LYS A 96 -7.31 -17.05 1.49
CA LYS A 96 -6.84 -18.11 0.59
C LYS A 96 -6.14 -19.23 1.35
N ASP A 97 -5.32 -18.91 2.33
CA ASP A 97 -4.63 -19.92 3.15
C ASP A 97 -5.63 -20.82 3.88
N LYS A 98 -6.69 -20.24 4.47
CA LYS A 98 -7.79 -21.01 5.07
C LYS A 98 -8.54 -21.86 4.05
N GLN A 99 -8.78 -21.34 2.85
CA GLN A 99 -9.41 -22.13 1.79
C GLN A 99 -8.54 -23.32 1.37
N ILE A 100 -7.22 -23.14 1.28
CA ILE A 100 -6.27 -24.21 0.98
C ILE A 100 -6.31 -25.26 2.08
N GLU A 101 -6.29 -24.86 3.36
CA GLU A 101 -6.39 -25.76 4.51
C GLU A 101 -7.66 -26.62 4.42
N GLN A 102 -8.83 -25.99 4.26
CA GLN A 102 -10.12 -26.68 4.15
C GLN A 102 -10.19 -27.65 2.96
N LEU A 103 -9.68 -27.24 1.79
CA LEU A 103 -9.65 -28.11 0.62
C LEU A 103 -8.69 -29.30 0.83
N THR A 104 -7.58 -29.09 1.52
CA THR A 104 -6.63 -30.15 1.85
C THR A 104 -7.25 -31.15 2.81
N GLU A 105 -7.94 -30.70 3.85
CA GLU A 105 -8.67 -31.56 4.78
C GLU A 105 -9.76 -32.38 4.07
N ALA A 106 -10.57 -31.73 3.23
CA ALA A 106 -11.61 -32.40 2.46
C ALA A 106 -11.04 -33.45 1.50
N LEU A 107 -9.91 -33.14 0.86
CA LEU A 107 -9.21 -34.07 -0.02
C LEU A 107 -8.72 -35.31 0.75
N VAL A 108 -8.10 -35.11 1.92
CA VAL A 108 -7.65 -36.22 2.77
C VAL A 108 -8.83 -37.09 3.21
N ALA A 109 -9.94 -36.48 3.64
CA ALA A 109 -11.15 -37.21 4.02
C ALA A 109 -11.74 -38.02 2.84
N ALA A 110 -11.77 -37.44 1.63
CA ALA A 110 -12.23 -38.12 0.43
C ALA A 110 -11.31 -39.31 0.07
N GLN A 111 -10.00 -39.14 0.17
CA GLN A 111 -9.03 -40.22 -0.08
C GLN A 111 -9.18 -41.36 0.93
N GLN A 112 -9.34 -41.06 2.22
CA GLN A 112 -9.59 -42.08 3.25
C GLN A 112 -10.90 -42.82 3.00
N THR A 113 -11.96 -42.11 2.59
CA THR A 113 -13.25 -42.71 2.25
C THR A 113 -13.12 -43.64 1.04
N ALA A 114 -12.41 -43.22 0.00
CA ALA A 114 -12.15 -44.04 -1.18
C ALA A 114 -11.35 -45.30 -0.83
N ALA A 115 -10.30 -45.17 0.00
CA ALA A 115 -9.50 -46.30 0.46
C ALA A 115 -10.34 -47.28 1.31
N ALA A 116 -11.18 -46.77 2.22
CA ALA A 116 -12.08 -47.60 3.03
C ALA A 116 -13.10 -48.33 2.16
N ALA A 117 -13.70 -47.66 1.17
CA ALA A 117 -14.63 -48.29 0.24
C ALA A 117 -13.95 -49.40 -0.60
N GLN A 118 -12.71 -49.19 -1.05
CA GLN A 118 -11.93 -50.20 -1.75
C GLN A 118 -11.60 -51.40 -0.85
N ALA A 119 -11.19 -51.17 0.40
CA ALA A 119 -10.92 -52.24 1.36
C ALA A 119 -12.17 -53.07 1.66
N LEU A 120 -13.32 -52.40 1.85
CA LEU A 120 -14.61 -53.08 2.02
C LEU A 120 -14.97 -53.90 0.78
N HIS A 121 -14.81 -53.34 -0.42
CA HIS A 121 -15.10 -54.05 -1.66
C HIS A 121 -14.21 -55.30 -1.83
N ALA A 122 -12.90 -55.18 -1.57
CA ALA A 122 -11.97 -56.31 -1.58
C ALA A 122 -12.38 -57.40 -0.57
N GLY A 123 -12.76 -57.01 0.65
CA GLY A 123 -13.28 -57.92 1.67
C GLY A 123 -14.55 -58.65 1.23
N THR A 124 -15.48 -57.94 0.59
CA THR A 124 -16.71 -58.58 0.05
C THR A 124 -16.42 -59.57 -1.07
N MET A 125 -15.46 -59.26 -1.97
CA MET A 125 -15.05 -60.20 -3.01
C MET A 125 -14.40 -61.45 -2.42
N GLN A 126 -13.54 -61.31 -1.41
CA GLN A 126 -12.96 -62.47 -0.73
C GLN A 126 -14.03 -63.35 -0.07
N GLN A 127 -15.04 -62.75 0.58
CA GLN A 127 -16.14 -63.51 1.17
C GLN A 127 -17.00 -64.22 0.12
N GLN A 128 -17.25 -63.59 -1.03
CA GLN A 128 -17.95 -64.23 -2.15
C GLN A 128 -17.16 -65.42 -2.69
N LEU A 129 -15.85 -65.27 -2.92
CA LEU A 129 -15.00 -66.37 -3.38
C LEU A 129 -14.98 -67.54 -2.40
N LEU A 130 -14.79 -67.30 -1.10
CA LEU A 130 -14.83 -68.36 -0.08
C LEU A 130 -16.21 -69.02 0.02
N SER A 131 -17.30 -68.26 -0.17
CA SER A 131 -18.66 -68.81 -0.19
C SER A 131 -18.95 -69.63 -1.45
N GLU A 132 -18.37 -69.25 -2.60
CA GLU A 132 -18.43 -70.04 -3.83
C GLU A 132 -17.61 -71.32 -3.69
N GLU A 133 -16.42 -71.26 -3.11
CA GLU A 133 -15.55 -72.43 -2.87
C GLU A 133 -16.20 -73.42 -1.89
N ALA A 134 -16.78 -72.95 -0.78
CA ALA A 134 -17.52 -73.78 0.16
C ALA A 134 -18.83 -74.36 -0.43
N GLY A 135 -19.45 -73.65 -1.39
CA GLY A 135 -20.59 -74.17 -2.16
C GLY A 135 -20.19 -75.21 -3.21
N ASN A 136 -18.95 -75.17 -3.69
CA ASN A 136 -18.41 -76.08 -4.70
C ASN A 136 -17.81 -77.37 -4.07
N GLU A 137 -17.35 -77.32 -2.82
CA GLU A 137 -16.90 -78.51 -2.08
C GLU A 137 -18.05 -79.41 -1.58
N ALA A 138 -19.28 -78.89 -1.50
CA ALA A 138 -20.46 -79.69 -1.16
C ALA A 138 -21.11 -80.40 -2.36
N ALA A 139 -20.59 -80.24 -3.57
CA ALA A 139 -21.13 -80.83 -4.79
C ALA A 139 -20.03 -81.55 -5.60
N GLU A 140 -19.83 -82.84 -5.29
CA GLU A 140 -19.24 -83.79 -6.25
C GLU A 140 -19.97 -83.68 -7.61
N PRO A 141 -19.27 -83.88 -8.75
CA PRO A 141 -19.79 -83.53 -10.06
C PRO A 141 -20.79 -84.58 -10.55
N GLU A 142 -22.05 -84.47 -10.14
CA GLU A 142 -23.13 -85.13 -10.88
C GLU A 142 -23.25 -84.46 -12.25
N GLN A 143 -22.75 -85.19 -13.25
CA GLN A 143 -22.94 -85.00 -14.67
C GLN A 143 -24.35 -84.47 -14.96
N LYS A 144 -24.47 -83.16 -15.18
CA LYS A 144 -25.67 -82.57 -15.78
C LYS A 144 -25.73 -83.00 -17.24
N ARG A 145 -26.20 -84.23 -17.46
CA ARG A 145 -26.73 -84.70 -18.74
C ARG A 145 -27.78 -83.69 -19.19
N GLY A 146 -27.41 -82.96 -20.22
CA GLY A 146 -28.02 -81.70 -20.62
C GLY A 146 -29.46 -81.85 -21.07
N TRP A 147 -30.23 -80.81 -20.75
CA TRP A 147 -31.46 -80.38 -21.42
C TRP A 147 -31.42 -80.60 -22.95
N PHE A 148 -30.24 -80.48 -23.57
CA PHE A 148 -30.00 -80.60 -25.01
C PHE A 148 -30.35 -81.97 -25.64
N SER A 149 -30.43 -83.07 -24.88
CA SER A 149 -30.77 -84.38 -25.48
C SER A 149 -32.25 -84.53 -25.83
N ARG A 150 -33.11 -83.57 -25.44
CA ARG A 150 -34.55 -83.57 -25.77
C ARG A 150 -34.90 -82.83 -27.06
N LEU A 151 -33.97 -82.13 -27.70
CA LEU A 151 -34.26 -81.30 -28.88
C LEU A 151 -33.92 -81.97 -30.24
N PHE A 152 -33.34 -83.17 -30.24
CA PHE A 152 -32.81 -83.82 -31.46
C PHE A 152 -33.27 -85.28 -31.63
N ARG A 153 -34.49 -85.64 -31.22
CA ARG A 153 -35.03 -86.99 -31.49
C ARG A 153 -36.29 -86.89 -32.33
N ASP A 154 -36.10 -86.99 -33.65
CA ASP A 154 -37.09 -87.49 -34.60
C ASP A 154 -37.49 -88.94 -34.26
#